data_AF-A0A0F2DM14-F1
#
_entry.id   AF-A0A0F2DM14-F1
#
_cell.length_a   1.000
_cell.length_b   1.000
_cell.length_c   1.000
_cell.angle_alpha   90.00
_cell.angle_beta   90.00
_cell.angle_gamma   90.00
#
_symmetry.space_group_name_H-M   'P 1'
#
loop_
_entity.id
_entity.type
_entity.pdbx_description
1 polymer ?
#
loop_
_entity_poly.entity_id
_entity_poly.type
_entity_poly.pdbx_seq_one_letter_code
_entity_poly.pdbx_strand_id
1 'polypeptide(L)'
;MTTEMQQYKNCTILKNNNDYQILWSRGKEVLNFTISQELAECVSKSEKDSLEVMFYCEHHRWPKADELEDYNQSDTIVYRGDGFIVYETDGYYEISFFKEIGGVMGPEVRYPISKELMDKAFESSRGAYEVMVYAETGHWPL
;
A
#
# COMPACT_ATOMS: atom_id res chain seq x y z
N MET A 1 -12.09 -21.34 -7.94
CA MET A 1 -12.53 -20.17 -7.17
C MET A 1 -11.96 -18.96 -7.87
N THR A 2 -12.81 -18.13 -8.47
CA THR A 2 -12.37 -16.97 -9.26
C THR A 2 -12.52 -15.75 -8.38
N THR A 3 -11.41 -15.13 -8.00
CA THR A 3 -11.42 -13.84 -7.28
C THR A 3 -11.47 -12.75 -8.33
N GLU A 4 -12.53 -11.95 -8.34
CA GLU A 4 -12.65 -10.80 -9.22
C GLU A 4 -12.04 -9.58 -8.50
N MET A 5 -11.14 -8.86 -9.17
CA MET A 5 -10.50 -7.66 -8.65
C MET A 5 -10.97 -6.46 -9.46
N GLN A 6 -11.57 -5.47 -8.80
CA GLN A 6 -12.04 -4.23 -9.40
C GLN A 6 -11.28 -3.06 -8.77
N GLN A 7 -10.48 -2.37 -9.58
CA GLN A 7 -9.66 -1.26 -9.11
C GLN A 7 -10.36 0.08 -9.39
N TYR A 8 -10.48 0.89 -8.34
CA TYR A 8 -10.97 2.27 -8.40
C TYR A 8 -9.84 3.23 -8.03
N LYS A 9 -10.09 4.53 -8.15
CA LYS A 9 -9.08 5.55 -7.88
C LYS A 9 -8.57 5.52 -6.43
N ASN A 10 -9.48 5.35 -5.47
CA ASN A 10 -9.16 5.43 -4.04
C ASN A 10 -8.98 4.06 -3.38
N CYS A 11 -9.53 2.99 -3.97
CA CYS A 11 -9.57 1.67 -3.37
C CYS A 11 -9.71 0.57 -4.42
N THR A 12 -9.54 -0.68 -4.00
CA THR A 12 -9.72 -1.89 -4.78
C THR A 12 -10.75 -2.76 -4.09
N ILE A 13 -11.71 -3.28 -4.85
CA ILE A 13 -12.70 -4.24 -4.38
C ILE A 13 -12.29 -5.63 -4.84
N LEU A 14 -12.24 -6.57 -3.90
CA LEU A 14 -12.04 -7.99 -4.15
C LEU A 14 -13.36 -8.70 -3.92
N LYS A 15 -13.81 -9.47 -4.89
CA LYS A 15 -15.02 -10.28 -4.80
C LYS A 15 -14.66 -11.74 -4.91
N ASN A 16 -15.08 -12.53 -3.92
CA ASN A 16 -14.87 -13.97 -3.88
C ASN A 16 -16.21 -14.67 -3.59
N ASN A 17 -16.82 -15.24 -4.63
CA ASN A 17 -18.17 -15.79 -4.59
C ASN A 17 -19.22 -14.75 -4.08
N ASN A 18 -19.52 -14.78 -2.78
CA ASN A 18 -20.47 -13.89 -2.10
C ASN A 18 -19.81 -12.91 -1.11
N ASP A 19 -18.50 -13.03 -0.88
CA ASP A 19 -17.76 -12.16 0.02
C ASP A 19 -17.14 -11.01 -0.77
N TYR A 20 -17.35 -9.79 -0.28
CA TYR A 20 -16.74 -8.58 -0.82
C TYR A 20 -15.75 -8.02 0.19
N GLN A 21 -14.60 -7.60 -0.29
CA GLN A 21 -13.58 -6.93 0.51
C GLN A 21 -13.18 -5.63 -0.19
N ILE A 22 -12.95 -4.60 0.60
CA ILE A 22 -12.41 -3.32 0.15
C ILE A 22 -11.00 -3.15 0.71
N LEU A 23 -10.08 -2.78 -0.17
CA LEU A 23 -8.66 -2.61 0.10
C LEU A 23 -8.22 -1.22 -0.35
N TRP A 24 -7.51 -0.48 0.50
CA TRP A 24 -6.83 0.73 0.07
C TRP A 24 -5.52 0.90 0.83
N SER A 25 -4.69 1.81 0.35
CA SER A 25 -3.45 2.18 1.01
C SER A 25 -3.51 3.64 1.43
N ARG A 26 -3.19 3.91 2.70
CA ARG A 26 -2.98 5.26 3.24
C ARG A 26 -1.54 5.33 3.74
N GLY A 27 -0.67 5.91 2.92
CA GLY A 27 0.78 5.92 3.16
C GLY A 27 1.36 4.49 3.25
N LYS A 28 1.87 4.15 4.44
CA LYS A 28 2.48 2.84 4.76
C LYS A 28 1.46 1.77 5.18
N GLU A 29 0.23 2.18 5.45
CA GLU A 29 -0.83 1.31 5.93
C GLU A 29 -1.66 0.78 4.77
N VAL A 30 -1.93 -0.52 4.79
CA VAL A 30 -2.87 -1.17 3.88
C VAL A 30 -4.08 -1.58 4.71
N LEU A 31 -5.21 -0.96 4.42
CA LEU A 31 -6.47 -1.23 5.12
C LEU A 31 -7.29 -2.21 4.28
N ASN A 32 -7.80 -3.26 4.93
CA ASN A 32 -8.64 -4.27 4.31
C ASN A 32 -9.85 -4.56 5.21
N PHE A 33 -11.05 -4.41 4.67
CA PHE A 33 -12.30 -4.68 5.38
C PHE A 33 -13.25 -5.53 4.54
N THR A 34 -13.95 -6.46 5.19
CA THR A 34 -15.08 -7.16 4.58
C THR A 34 -16.29 -6.24 4.54
N ILE A 35 -16.95 -6.17 3.40
CA ILE A 35 -18.12 -5.32 3.15
C ILE A 35 -19.28 -6.13 2.57
N SER A 36 -20.49 -5.58 2.64
CA SER A 36 -21.66 -6.13 1.93
C SER A 36 -21.62 -5.78 0.44
N GLN A 37 -22.38 -6.52 -0.37
CA GLN A 37 -22.57 -6.21 -1.78
C GLN A 37 -23.10 -4.77 -1.98
N GLU A 38 -24.01 -4.31 -1.14
CA GLU A 38 -24.60 -2.96 -1.24
C GLU A 38 -23.54 -1.85 -1.11
N LEU A 39 -22.56 -2.04 -0.21
CA LEU A 39 -21.44 -1.12 -0.06
C LEU A 39 -20.49 -1.17 -1.27
N ALA A 40 -20.22 -2.38 -1.80
CA ALA A 40 -19.40 -2.55 -3.00
C ALA A 40 -20.02 -1.86 -4.22
N GLU A 41 -21.34 -1.96 -4.39
CA GLU A 41 -22.09 -1.26 -5.42
C GLU A 41 -22.03 0.26 -5.22
N CYS A 42 -22.08 0.77 -3.99
CA CYS A 42 -21.92 2.20 -3.71
C CYS A 42 -20.55 2.74 -4.11
N VAL A 43 -19.46 2.01 -3.84
CA VAL A 43 -18.08 2.40 -4.24
C VAL A 43 -17.98 2.67 -5.75
N SER A 44 -18.70 1.89 -6.55
CA SER A 44 -18.68 2.00 -8.02
C SER A 44 -19.36 3.25 -8.59
N LYS A 45 -20.11 4.01 -7.78
CA LYS A 45 -20.93 5.15 -8.25
C LYS A 45 -20.12 6.42 -8.45
N SER A 46 -19.26 6.77 -7.50
CA SER A 46 -18.41 7.96 -7.60
C SER A 46 -17.18 7.89 -6.69
N GLU A 47 -16.20 8.77 -6.94
CA GLU A 47 -15.04 8.92 -6.07
C GLU A 47 -15.43 9.32 -4.64
N LYS A 48 -16.47 10.15 -4.48
CA LYS A 48 -16.97 10.55 -3.17
C LYS A 48 -17.59 9.36 -2.43
N ASP A 49 -18.44 8.59 -3.11
CA ASP A 49 -19.07 7.40 -2.52
C ASP A 49 -17.99 6.39 -2.07
N SER A 50 -16.90 6.24 -2.84
CA SER A 50 -15.80 5.36 -2.45
C SER A 50 -15.14 5.78 -1.13
N LEU A 51 -14.92 7.08 -0.92
CA LEU A 51 -14.35 7.62 0.33
C LEU A 51 -15.33 7.49 1.49
N GLU A 52 -16.62 7.71 1.26
CA GLU A 52 -17.66 7.55 2.28
C GLU A 52 -17.76 6.11 2.78
N VAL A 53 -17.67 5.13 1.86
CA VAL A 53 -17.65 3.70 2.22
C VAL A 53 -16.38 3.33 2.98
N MET A 54 -15.21 3.81 2.54
CA MET A 54 -13.94 3.62 3.27
C MET A 54 -14.05 4.16 4.70
N PHE A 55 -14.55 5.39 4.86
CA PHE A 55 -14.76 6.03 6.16
C PHE A 55 -15.72 5.22 7.05
N TYR A 56 -16.83 4.74 6.47
CA TYR A 56 -17.78 3.90 7.17
C TYR A 56 -17.15 2.58 7.66
N CYS A 57 -16.24 1.99 6.88
CA CYS A 57 -15.54 0.77 7.29
C CYS A 57 -14.61 1.00 8.50
N GLU A 58 -13.91 2.13 8.55
CA GLU A 58 -13.02 2.48 9.67
C GLU A 58 -13.80 2.92 10.93
N HIS A 59 -14.83 3.74 10.76
CA HIS A 59 -15.49 4.44 11.88
C HIS A 59 -16.88 3.90 12.24
N HIS A 60 -17.42 2.95 11.46
CA HIS A 60 -18.77 2.39 11.61
C HIS A 60 -19.88 3.45 11.61
N ARG A 61 -19.68 4.57 10.92
CA ARG A 61 -20.67 5.64 10.69
C ARG A 61 -20.37 6.38 9.38
N TRP A 62 -21.36 7.07 8.83
CA TRP A 62 -21.15 7.94 7.67
C TRP A 62 -20.42 9.24 8.07
N PRO A 63 -19.55 9.79 7.20
CA PRO A 63 -18.83 11.02 7.44
C PRO A 63 -19.73 12.25 7.30
N LYS A 64 -19.35 13.36 7.94
CA LYS A 64 -19.85 14.69 7.62
C LYS A 64 -19.07 15.27 6.44
N ALA A 65 -19.62 16.32 5.80
CA ALA A 65 -19.05 16.89 4.58
C ALA A 65 -17.60 17.37 4.74
N ASP A 66 -17.27 17.93 5.90
CA ASP A 66 -15.94 18.44 6.27
C ASP A 66 -14.92 17.33 6.62
N GLU A 67 -15.39 16.12 6.97
CA GLU A 67 -14.49 15.04 7.40
C GLU A 67 -13.84 14.30 6.22
N LEU A 68 -14.38 14.46 5.00
CA LEU A 68 -13.89 13.76 3.81
C LEU A 68 -12.73 14.47 3.12
N GLU A 69 -12.55 15.78 3.32
CA GLU A 69 -11.57 16.57 2.57
C GLU A 69 -10.12 16.08 2.79
N ASP A 70 -9.79 15.64 4.02
CA ASP A 70 -8.46 15.16 4.40
C ASP A 70 -8.40 13.66 4.80
N TYR A 71 -9.53 12.95 4.75
CA TYR A 71 -9.66 11.60 5.33
C TYR A 71 -8.62 10.57 4.86
N ASN A 72 -8.30 10.56 3.55
CA ASN A 72 -7.39 9.59 2.95
C ASN A 72 -6.06 10.22 2.51
N GLN A 73 -5.74 11.41 3.04
CA GLN A 73 -4.44 12.03 2.82
C GLN A 73 -3.38 11.32 3.68
N SER A 74 -2.16 11.27 3.16
CA SER A 74 -0.99 10.84 3.92
C SER A 74 0.18 11.71 3.50
N ASP A 75 0.94 12.21 4.46
CA ASP A 75 2.22 12.88 4.21
C ASP A 75 3.30 11.91 3.69
N THR A 76 2.97 10.62 3.55
CA THR A 76 3.89 9.62 3.01
C THR A 76 3.76 9.50 1.49
N ILE A 77 4.84 9.80 0.78
CA ILE A 77 4.99 9.53 -0.65
C ILE A 77 5.46 8.10 -0.85
N VAL A 78 4.82 7.37 -1.77
CA VAL A 78 5.13 5.96 -2.07
C VAL A 78 5.77 5.84 -3.44
N TYR A 79 7.05 5.45 -3.48
CA TYR A 79 7.80 5.16 -4.70
C TYR A 79 7.85 3.65 -4.94
N ARG A 80 7.36 3.19 -6.09
CA ARG A 80 7.31 1.75 -6.42
C ARG A 80 8.45 1.38 -7.37
N GLY A 81 9.34 0.49 -6.90
CA GLY A 81 10.39 -0.12 -7.72
C GLY A 81 10.03 -1.56 -8.10
N ASP A 82 10.88 -2.18 -8.92
CA ASP A 82 10.72 -3.59 -9.28
C ASP A 82 11.18 -4.49 -8.12
N GLY A 83 10.22 -5.08 -7.40
CA GLY A 83 10.48 -5.95 -6.24
C GLY A 83 10.66 -5.21 -4.90
N PHE A 84 10.52 -3.89 -4.85
CA PHE A 84 10.61 -3.10 -3.62
C PHE A 84 9.73 -1.84 -3.67
N ILE A 85 9.48 -1.24 -2.51
CA ILE A 85 8.76 0.03 -2.34
C ILE A 85 9.59 0.93 -1.43
N VAL A 86 9.72 2.21 -1.76
CA VAL A 86 10.29 3.22 -0.85
C VAL A 86 9.19 4.15 -0.38
N TYR A 87 9.13 4.36 0.93
CA TYR A 87 8.23 5.31 1.58
C TYR A 87 9.04 6.53 2.02
N GLU A 88 8.62 7.73 1.63
CA GLU A 88 9.15 9.00 2.14
C GLU A 88 8.10 9.66 3.02
N THR A 89 8.42 9.93 4.29
CA THR A 89 7.56 10.70 5.21
C THR A 89 8.41 11.80 5.82
N ASP A 90 8.08 13.08 5.58
CA ASP A 90 8.82 14.24 6.12
C ASP A 90 10.35 14.18 5.89
N GLY A 91 10.79 13.67 4.74
CA GLY A 91 12.21 13.51 4.40
C GLY A 91 12.91 12.29 5.04
N TYR A 92 12.18 11.43 5.76
CA TYR A 92 12.64 10.13 6.20
C TYR A 92 12.27 9.05 5.17
N TYR A 93 13.25 8.22 4.80
CA TYR A 93 13.10 7.20 3.77
C TYR A 93 13.18 5.80 4.36
N GLU A 94 12.27 4.92 3.94
CA GLU A 94 12.27 3.51 4.29
C GLU A 94 12.07 2.65 3.05
N ILE A 95 12.89 1.61 2.87
CA ILE A 95 12.70 0.61 1.83
C ILE A 95 11.96 -0.60 2.40
N SER A 96 11.00 -1.10 1.63
CA SER A 96 10.17 -2.26 1.92
C SER A 96 10.28 -3.29 0.81
N PHE A 97 10.49 -4.55 1.16
CA PHE A 97 10.56 -5.65 0.19
C PHE A 97 10.19 -6.98 0.86
N PHE A 98 9.82 -7.97 0.06
CA PHE A 98 9.58 -9.31 0.57
C PHE A 98 10.90 -10.06 0.70
N LYS A 99 11.17 -10.59 1.89
CA LYS A 99 12.37 -11.39 2.12
C LYS A 99 12.22 -12.77 1.47
N GLU A 100 13.14 -13.16 0.60
CA GLU A 100 13.20 -14.55 0.14
C GLU A 100 13.89 -15.43 1.19
N ILE A 101 13.24 -16.53 1.59
CA ILE A 101 13.78 -17.51 2.54
C ILE A 101 13.72 -18.89 1.88
N GLY A 102 14.86 -19.37 1.36
CA GLY A 102 14.98 -20.71 0.77
C GLY A 102 14.11 -20.91 -0.47
N GLY A 103 14.00 -19.90 -1.34
CA GLY A 103 13.17 -19.92 -2.54
C GLY A 103 11.67 -19.74 -2.27
N VAL A 104 11.28 -19.41 -1.04
CA VAL A 104 9.91 -19.06 -0.67
C VAL A 104 9.83 -17.58 -0.32
N MET A 105 8.78 -16.92 -0.80
CA MET A 105 8.49 -15.53 -0.44
C MET A 105 8.09 -15.47 1.06
N GLY A 106 8.98 -14.89 1.86
CA GLY A 106 8.82 -14.66 3.29
C GLY A 106 8.08 -13.35 3.59
N PRO A 107 8.13 -12.88 4.84
CA PRO A 107 7.43 -11.65 5.24
C PRO A 107 7.98 -10.41 4.55
N GLU A 108 7.13 -9.39 4.41
CA GLU A 108 7.57 -8.03 4.08
C GLU A 108 8.44 -7.49 5.23
N VAL A 109 9.60 -6.95 4.89
CA VAL A 109 10.52 -6.30 5.84
C VAL A 109 10.71 -4.84 5.45
N ARG A 110 10.93 -3.97 6.45
CA ARG A 110 11.13 -2.52 6.26
C ARG A 110 12.40 -2.07 6.97
N TYR A 111 13.23 -1.32 6.27
CA TYR A 111 14.48 -0.80 6.80
C TYR A 111 14.64 0.70 6.47
N PRO A 112 15.15 1.51 7.41
CA PRO A 112 15.47 2.90 7.14
C PRO A 112 16.63 3.00 6.16
N ILE A 113 16.53 3.94 5.23
CA ILE A 113 17.58 4.24 4.25
C ILE A 113 17.79 5.76 4.14
N SER A 114 18.93 6.17 3.59
CA SER A 114 19.14 7.56 3.20
C SER A 114 18.54 7.82 1.81
N LYS A 115 18.35 9.10 1.47
CA LYS A 115 17.96 9.51 0.12
C LYS A 115 18.94 9.01 -0.95
N GLU A 116 20.24 9.02 -0.67
CA GLU A 116 21.26 8.51 -1.60
C GLU A 116 21.10 7.01 -1.88
N LEU A 117 20.71 6.23 -0.86
CA LEU A 117 20.42 4.81 -1.04
C LEU A 117 19.12 4.59 -1.82
N MET A 118 18.11 5.45 -1.65
CA MET A 118 16.92 5.44 -2.50
C MET A 118 17.28 5.68 -3.96
N ASP A 119 18.04 6.74 -4.25
CA ASP A 119 18.44 7.10 -5.61
C ASP A 119 19.23 5.95 -6.27
N LYS A 120 20.17 5.33 -5.55
CA LYS A 120 20.90 4.13 -5.99
C LYS A 120 19.98 2.93 -6.25
N ALA A 121 18.94 2.74 -5.44
CA ALA A 121 17.98 1.65 -5.63
C ALA A 121 17.15 1.84 -6.92
N PHE A 122 16.78 3.08 -7.24
CA PHE A 122 16.03 3.39 -8.46
C PHE A 122 16.89 3.53 -9.72
N GLU A 123 18.22 3.61 -9.59
CA GLU A 123 19.14 3.68 -10.72
C GLU A 123 19.18 2.39 -11.54
N SER A 124 19.16 1.22 -10.89
CA SER A 124 19.21 -0.08 -11.58
C SER A 124 18.75 -1.23 -10.68
N SER A 125 18.35 -2.36 -11.29
CA SER A 125 18.02 -3.58 -10.54
C SER A 125 19.19 -4.09 -9.67
N ARG A 126 20.44 -3.91 -10.11
CA ARG A 126 21.63 -4.24 -9.30
C ARG A 126 21.76 -3.27 -8.11
N GLY A 127 21.55 -1.99 -8.33
CA GLY A 127 21.52 -0.97 -7.27
C GLY A 127 20.45 -1.27 -6.23
N ALA A 128 19.23 -1.64 -6.67
CA ALA A 128 18.15 -2.09 -5.79
C ALA A 128 18.57 -3.28 -4.93
N TYR A 129 19.13 -4.33 -5.55
CA TYR A 129 19.64 -5.50 -4.83
C TYR A 129 20.70 -5.14 -3.80
N GLU A 130 21.69 -4.34 -4.18
CA GLU A 130 22.76 -3.88 -3.29
C GLU A 130 22.23 -3.12 -2.08
N VAL A 131 21.27 -2.21 -2.30
CA VAL A 131 20.65 -1.41 -1.25
C VAL A 131 19.79 -2.28 -0.33
N MET A 132 19.01 -3.23 -0.87
CA MET A 132 18.21 -4.15 -0.05
C MET A 132 19.09 -5.01 0.87
N VAL A 133 20.19 -5.56 0.36
CA VAL A 133 21.15 -6.33 1.16
C VAL A 133 21.84 -5.46 2.21
N TYR A 134 22.29 -4.26 1.83
CA TYR A 134 22.92 -3.31 2.75
C TYR A 134 21.95 -2.88 3.87
N ALA A 135 20.70 -2.59 3.55
CA ALA A 135 19.70 -2.17 4.53
C ALA A 135 19.37 -3.30 5.53
N GLU A 136 19.33 -4.54 5.07
CA GLU A 136 19.09 -5.71 5.94
C GLU A 136 20.31 -6.07 6.81
N THR A 137 21.51 -6.05 6.24
CA THR A 137 22.71 -6.63 6.88
C THR A 137 23.69 -5.61 7.44
N GLY A 138 23.59 -4.34 7.01
CA GLY A 138 24.61 -3.31 7.24
C GLY A 138 25.86 -3.45 6.36
N HIS A 139 25.88 -4.40 5.42
CA HIS A 139 27.05 -4.73 4.59
C HIS A 139 26.69 -4.76 3.11
N TRP A 140 27.57 -4.23 2.27
CA TRP A 140 27.42 -4.32 0.82
C TRP A 140 27.64 -5.75 0.34
N PRO A 141 26.80 -6.28 -0.58
CA PRO A 141 27.05 -7.58 -1.17
C PRO A 141 28.30 -7.52 -2.06
N LEU A 142 29.07 -8.59 -2.04
CA LEU A 142 30.28 -8.77 -2.87
C LEU A 142 29.94 -9.11 -4.33
#